data_AF-A0A1X7R4Q4-F1
#
_entry.id   AF-A0A1X7R4Q4-F1
#
_cell.length_a   1.000
_cell.length_b   1.000
_cell.length_c   1.000
_cell.angle_alpha   90.00
_cell.angle_beta   90.00
_cell.angle_gamma   90.00
#
_symmetry.space_group_name_H-M   'P 1'
#
loop_
_entity.id
_entity.type
_entity.pdbx_description
1 polymer ?
#
loop_
_entity_poly.entity_id
_entity_poly.type
_entity_poly.pdbx_seq_one_letter_code
_entity_poly.pdbx_strand_id
1 'polypeptide(L)'
;MSKEHDYVQEFQGKDLEENEDLRALLQQKKYLERKLVEKQEFETKLQQLYDQIDRTKNYQELVDGLTNCRALLSEIFTREGQAKRNPLQAGQIELDWSKYGLDLAAYVAEHEQLLKSYEQGMLD
;
A
#
# COMPACT_ATOMS: atom_id res chain seq x y z
N MET A 1 -10.92 42.49 -12.57
CA MET A 1 -10.72 41.07 -12.94
C MET A 1 -9.89 40.46 -11.82
N SER A 2 -10.48 39.56 -11.04
CA SER A 2 -9.88 39.03 -9.81
C SER A 2 -8.69 38.13 -10.17
N LYS A 3 -7.55 38.28 -9.48
CA LYS A 3 -6.34 37.46 -9.70
C LYS A 3 -6.63 35.95 -9.65
N GLU A 4 -7.65 35.55 -8.92
CA GLU A 4 -8.13 34.17 -8.82
C GLU A 4 -8.62 33.61 -10.17
N HIS A 5 -9.22 34.43 -11.04
CA HIS A 5 -9.66 33.98 -12.35
C HIS A 5 -8.47 33.70 -13.29
N ASP A 6 -7.39 34.48 -13.17
CA ASP A 6 -6.18 34.26 -13.96
C ASP A 6 -5.46 32.98 -13.53
N TYR A 7 -5.37 32.70 -12.22
CA TYR A 7 -4.80 31.45 -11.70
C TYR A 7 -5.60 30.20 -12.09
N VAL A 8 -6.94 30.28 -12.07
CA VAL A 8 -7.81 29.17 -12.47
C VAL A 8 -7.65 28.87 -13.97
N GLN A 9 -7.53 29.89 -14.82
CA GLN A 9 -7.24 29.69 -16.24
C GLN A 9 -5.85 29.11 -16.49
N GLU A 10 -4.84 29.54 -15.74
CA GLU A 10 -3.47 29.03 -15.86
C GLU A 10 -3.36 27.57 -15.41
N PHE A 11 -4.12 27.17 -14.38
CA PHE A 11 -4.22 25.78 -13.93
C PHE A 11 -5.02 24.90 -14.90
N GLN A 12 -6.13 25.40 -15.45
CA GLN A 12 -6.96 24.67 -16.43
C GLN A 12 -6.33 24.59 -17.82
N GLY A 13 -5.38 25.49 -18.13
CA GLY A 13 -4.65 25.52 -19.40
C GLY A 13 -3.38 24.66 -19.42
N LYS A 14 -2.89 24.21 -18.27
CA LYS A 14 -1.77 23.26 -18.18
C LYS A 14 -2.24 21.86 -18.50
N ASP A 15 -1.56 21.22 -19.44
CA ASP A 15 -1.86 19.84 -19.83
C ASP A 15 -1.68 18.93 -18.61
N LEU A 16 -2.65 18.04 -18.34
CA LEU A 16 -2.62 17.17 -17.15
C LEU A 16 -1.33 16.34 -17.10
N GLU A 17 -0.74 16.03 -18.25
CA GLU A 17 0.52 15.29 -18.37
C GLU A 17 1.76 16.06 -17.89
N GLU A 18 1.69 17.39 -17.75
CA GLU A 18 2.74 18.24 -17.20
C GLU A 18 2.63 18.44 -15.67
N ASN A 19 1.55 17.96 -15.06
CA ASN A 19 1.35 18.06 -13.62
C ASN A 19 2.27 17.07 -12.88
N GLU A 20 3.23 17.60 -12.12
CA GLU A 20 4.21 16.81 -11.36
C GLU A 20 3.56 15.90 -10.31
N ASP A 21 2.47 16.34 -9.68
CA ASP A 21 1.73 15.56 -8.70
C ASP A 21 1.04 14.36 -9.38
N LEU A 22 0.47 14.57 -10.58
CA LEU A 22 -0.12 13.48 -11.36
C LEU A 22 0.95 12.45 -11.76
N ARG A 23 2.14 12.89 -12.15
CA ARG A 23 3.27 11.99 -12.46
C ARG A 23 3.70 11.19 -11.24
N ALA A 24 3.79 11.83 -10.07
CA ALA A 24 4.11 11.17 -8.82
C ALA A 24 3.05 10.12 -8.45
N LEU A 25 1.77 10.44 -8.60
CA LEU A 25 0.66 9.50 -8.35
C LEU A 25 0.69 8.31 -9.32
N LEU A 26 0.93 8.53 -10.61
CA LEU A 26 1.05 7.46 -11.60
C LEU A 26 2.26 6.56 -11.32
N GLN A 27 3.39 7.14 -10.92
CA GLN A 27 4.56 6.38 -10.50
C GLN A 27 4.27 5.52 -9.26
N GLN A 28 3.59 6.10 -8.27
CA GLN A 28 3.20 5.38 -7.06
C GLN A 28 2.19 4.28 -7.36
N LYS A 29 1.21 4.53 -8.23
CA LYS A 29 0.26 3.52 -8.72
C LYS A 29 1.00 2.34 -9.35
N LYS A 30 1.94 2.60 -10.26
CA LYS A 30 2.75 1.55 -10.91
C LYS A 30 3.61 0.77 -9.92
N TYR A 31 4.13 1.43 -8.90
CA TYR A 31 4.85 0.77 -7.81
C TYR A 31 3.93 -0.18 -7.02
N LEU A 32 2.74 0.30 -6.64
CA LEU A 32 1.74 -0.49 -5.92
C LEU A 32 1.22 -1.67 -6.75
N GLU A 33 0.99 -1.49 -8.05
CA GLU A 33 0.60 -2.57 -8.96
C GLU A 33 1.66 -3.67 -9.02
N ARG A 34 2.95 -3.31 -9.10
CA ARG A 34 4.05 -4.29 -9.01
C ARG A 34 4.07 -5.01 -7.68
N LYS A 35 3.90 -4.28 -6.58
CA LYS A 35 3.84 -4.86 -5.23
C LYS A 35 2.66 -5.81 -5.05
N LEU A 36 1.53 -5.51 -5.68
CA LEU A 36 0.37 -6.39 -5.68
C LEU A 36 0.67 -7.72 -6.37
N VAL A 37 1.31 -7.70 -7.54
CA VAL A 37 1.72 -8.91 -8.27
C VAL A 37 2.73 -9.72 -7.44
N GLU A 38 3.75 -9.07 -6.87
CA GLU A 38 4.72 -9.72 -5.98
C GLU A 38 4.02 -10.43 -4.81
N LYS A 39 2.99 -9.81 -4.22
CA LYS A 39 2.22 -10.39 -3.11
C LYS A 39 1.41 -11.61 -3.57
N GLN A 40 0.76 -11.55 -4.72
CA GLN A 40 -0.01 -12.67 -5.27
C GLN A 40 0.88 -13.88 -5.59
N GLU A 41 2.06 -13.64 -6.18
CA GLU A 41 3.05 -14.70 -6.41
C GLU A 41 3.52 -15.32 -5.11
N PHE A 42 3.74 -14.49 -4.08
CA PHE A 42 4.15 -14.96 -2.76
C PHE A 42 3.08 -15.82 -2.10
N GLU A 43 1.82 -15.40 -2.14
CA GLU A 43 0.68 -16.16 -1.63
C GLU A 43 0.55 -17.52 -2.33
N THR A 44 0.73 -17.56 -3.64
CA THR A 44 0.71 -18.81 -4.42
C THR A 44 1.82 -19.76 -3.98
N LYS A 45 3.05 -19.27 -3.80
CA LYS A 45 4.17 -20.08 -3.30
C LYS A 45 3.95 -20.59 -1.88
N LEU A 46 3.29 -19.78 -1.05
CA LEU A 46 2.95 -20.12 0.33
C LEU A 46 1.90 -21.25 0.36
N GLN A 47 0.87 -21.16 -0.48
CA GLN A 47 -0.12 -22.23 -0.66
C GLN A 47 0.56 -23.54 -1.12
N GLN A 48 1.46 -23.47 -2.10
CA GLN A 48 2.23 -24.64 -2.55
C GLN A 48 3.06 -25.26 -1.43
N LEU A 49 3.68 -24.44 -0.59
CA LEU A 49 4.42 -24.92 0.58
C LEU A 49 3.50 -25.63 1.58
N TYR A 50 2.34 -25.04 1.88
CA TYR A 50 1.35 -25.67 2.77
C TYR A 50 0.85 -27.01 2.20
N ASP A 51 0.54 -27.07 0.91
CA ASP A 51 0.13 -28.31 0.24
C ASP A 51 1.23 -29.39 0.28
N GLN A 52 2.50 -28.99 0.12
CA GLN A 52 3.63 -29.91 0.22
C GLN A 52 3.79 -30.45 1.65
N ILE A 53 3.67 -29.57 2.66
CA ILE A 53 3.72 -29.96 4.07
C ILE A 53 2.56 -30.89 4.42
N ASP A 54 1.34 -30.58 4.00
CA ASP A 54 0.15 -31.40 4.30
C ASP A 54 0.24 -32.81 3.70
N ARG A 55 0.92 -32.95 2.56
CA ARG A 55 1.15 -34.24 1.89
C ARG A 55 2.32 -35.05 2.46
N THR A 56 3.16 -34.47 3.29
CA THR A 56 4.32 -35.19 3.87
C THR A 56 3.87 -36.20 4.90
N LYS A 57 4.26 -37.47 4.71
CA LYS A 57 3.89 -38.59 5.62
C LYS A 57 5.02 -38.99 6.57
N ASN A 58 6.20 -38.45 6.34
CA ASN A 58 7.43 -38.73 7.10
C ASN A 58 8.19 -37.42 7.36
N TYR A 59 8.76 -37.30 8.56
CA TYR A 59 9.64 -36.22 8.99
C TYR A 59 10.77 -35.90 7.99
N GLN A 60 11.32 -36.91 7.32
CA GLN A 60 12.38 -36.70 6.32
C GLN A 60 11.87 -35.91 5.10
N GLU A 61 10.67 -36.24 4.59
CA GLU A 61 10.04 -35.53 3.47
C GLU A 61 9.66 -34.11 3.85
N LEU A 62 9.25 -33.90 5.12
CA LEU A 62 8.98 -32.57 5.66
C LEU A 62 10.25 -31.71 5.68
N VAL A 63 11.36 -32.26 6.19
CA VAL A 63 12.65 -31.55 6.23
C VAL A 63 13.13 -31.24 4.82
N ASP A 64 12.99 -32.17 3.87
CA ASP A 64 13.36 -31.97 2.48
C ASP A 64 12.49 -30.88 1.82
N GLY A 65 11.18 -30.88 2.05
CA GLY A 65 10.25 -29.84 1.58
C GLY A 65 10.58 -28.45 2.14
N LEU A 66 10.87 -28.35 3.44
CA LEU A 66 11.29 -27.11 4.09
C LEU A 66 12.65 -26.63 3.59
N THR A 67 13.57 -27.56 3.32
CA THR A 67 14.91 -27.22 2.79
C THR A 67 14.83 -26.69 1.36
N ASN A 68 13.99 -27.31 0.52
CA ASN A 68 13.72 -26.83 -0.84
C ASN A 68 13.06 -25.44 -0.86
N CYS A 69 12.25 -25.14 0.16
CA CYS A 69 11.57 -23.85 0.30
C CYS A 69 12.33 -22.86 1.21
N ARG A 70 13.60 -23.11 1.54
CA ARG A 70 14.39 -22.29 2.47
C ARG A 70 14.45 -20.81 2.08
N ALA A 71 14.58 -20.51 0.79
CA ALA A 71 14.62 -19.13 0.30
C ALA A 71 13.29 -18.39 0.59
N LEU A 72 12.16 -19.06 0.34
CA LEU A 72 10.83 -18.54 0.63
C LEU A 72 10.65 -18.31 2.14
N LEU A 73 11.01 -19.30 2.96
CA LEU A 73 10.92 -19.21 4.42
C LEU A 73 11.78 -18.07 4.97
N SER A 74 13.00 -17.91 4.46
CA SER A 74 13.86 -16.78 4.85
C SER A 74 13.24 -15.44 4.50
N GLU A 75 12.58 -15.33 3.35
CA GLU A 75 11.87 -14.11 2.95
C GLU A 75 10.65 -13.85 3.84
N ILE A 76 9.85 -14.88 4.14
CA ILE A 76 8.72 -14.81 5.10
C ILE A 76 9.21 -14.29 6.45
N PHE A 77 10.24 -14.91 7.03
CA PHE A 77 10.74 -14.52 8.34
C PHE A 77 11.38 -13.13 8.34
N THR A 78 11.98 -12.71 7.22
CA THR A 78 12.52 -11.35 7.07
C THR A 78 11.39 -10.33 7.01
N ARG A 79 10.34 -10.58 6.21
CA ARG A 79 9.18 -9.69 6.09
C ARG A 79 8.36 -9.65 7.38
N GLU A 80 8.13 -10.79 8.05
CA GLU A 80 7.53 -10.83 9.39
C GLU A 80 8.38 -10.08 10.42
N GLY A 81 9.70 -10.26 10.38
CA GLY A 81 10.62 -9.57 11.27
C GLY A 81 10.60 -8.06 11.08
N GLN A 82 10.46 -7.59 9.83
CA GLN A 82 10.27 -6.18 9.50
C GLN A 82 8.90 -5.66 9.97
N ALA A 83 7.82 -6.41 9.77
CA ALA A 83 6.49 -6.05 10.26
C ALA A 83 6.41 -5.98 11.79
N LYS A 84 7.06 -6.92 12.50
CA LYS A 84 7.17 -6.90 13.98
C LYS A 84 8.03 -5.76 14.50
N ARG A 85 9.04 -5.33 13.74
CA ARG A 85 9.91 -4.20 14.10
C ARG A 85 9.34 -2.83 13.73
N ASN A 86 8.37 -2.79 12.82
CA ASN A 86 7.73 -1.55 12.37
C ASN A 86 6.21 -1.72 12.29
N PRO A 87 5.48 -1.57 13.41
CA PRO A 87 4.03 -1.76 13.48
C PRO A 87 3.23 -0.88 12.50
N LEU A 88 3.81 0.25 12.09
CA LEU A 88 3.24 1.19 11.12
C LEU A 88 3.08 0.58 9.71
N GLN A 89 3.79 -0.51 9.38
CA GLN A 89 3.64 -1.21 8.10
C GLN A 89 2.53 -2.27 8.11
N ALA A 90 1.97 -2.59 9.28
CA ALA A 90 1.10 -3.75 9.46
C ALA A 90 -0.41 -3.48 9.34
N GLY A 91 -0.88 -2.24 9.16
CA GLY A 91 -2.34 -2.05 9.05
C GLY A 91 -2.89 -0.67 8.74
N GLN A 92 -2.22 0.43 9.07
CA GLN A 92 -2.73 1.77 8.79
C GLN A 92 -1.55 2.66 8.42
N ILE A 93 -1.51 3.11 7.15
CA ILE A 93 -0.65 4.23 6.77
C ILE A 93 -1.37 5.47 7.28
N GLU A 94 -1.15 5.83 8.54
CA GLU A 94 -1.54 7.14 9.05
C GLU A 94 -0.68 8.17 8.31
N LEU A 95 -1.26 8.79 7.28
CA LEU A 95 -0.61 9.83 6.50
C LEU A 95 -0.72 11.12 7.31
N ASP A 96 0.43 11.65 7.73
CA ASP A 96 0.48 12.93 8.44
C ASP A 96 0.25 14.08 7.46
N TRP A 97 -1.02 14.40 7.20
CA TRP A 97 -1.48 15.45 6.29
C TRP A 97 -0.98 16.85 6.69
N SER A 98 -0.63 17.05 7.96
CA SER A 98 -0.10 18.31 8.46
C SER A 98 1.25 18.69 7.80
N LYS A 99 2.05 17.69 7.40
CA LYS A 99 3.31 17.90 6.64
C LYS A 99 3.09 18.53 5.27
N TYR A 100 1.89 18.41 4.73
CA TYR A 100 1.49 18.98 3.45
C TYR A 100 0.66 20.26 3.61
N GLY A 101 0.58 20.80 4.84
CA GLY A 101 -0.18 22.02 5.13
C GLY A 101 -1.70 21.81 5.11
N LEU A 102 -2.16 20.56 5.12
CA LEU A 102 -3.57 20.21 5.12
C LEU A 102 -4.00 19.80 6.53
N ASP A 103 -4.92 20.57 7.09
CA ASP A 103 -5.67 20.17 8.28
C ASP A 103 -6.84 19.29 7.82
N LEU A 104 -6.67 17.97 7.96
CA LEU A 104 -7.66 16.99 7.54
C LEU A 104 -9.02 17.21 8.24
N ALA A 105 -9.01 17.62 9.51
CA ALA A 105 -10.25 17.84 10.26
C ALA A 105 -11.02 19.06 9.73
N ALA A 106 -10.31 20.14 9.41
CA ALA A 106 -10.91 21.32 8.78
C ALA A 106 -11.42 21.00 7.37
N TYR A 107 -10.61 20.28 6.57
CA TYR A 107 -10.93 19.93 5.19
C TYR A 107 -12.14 18.98 5.08
N VAL A 108 -12.22 17.99 5.98
CA VAL A 108 -13.35 17.06 6.05
C VAL A 108 -14.62 17.77 6.53
N ALA A 109 -14.52 18.73 7.46
CA ALA A 109 -15.65 19.51 7.95
C ALA A 109 -16.27 20.41 6.86
N GLU A 110 -15.46 20.90 5.90
CA GLU A 110 -15.94 21.68 4.76
C GLU A 110 -16.61 20.83 3.68
N HIS A 111 -16.48 19.51 3.73
CA HIS A 111 -16.98 18.59 2.71
C HIS A 111 -17.90 17.52 3.32
N GLU A 112 -19.21 17.79 3.29
CA GLU A 112 -20.25 16.98 3.95
C GLU A 112 -20.24 15.47 3.57
N GLN A 113 -19.79 15.15 2.36
CA GLN A 113 -19.65 13.75 1.90
C GLN A 113 -18.46 13.03 2.54
N LEU A 114 -17.36 13.75 2.79
CA LEU A 114 -16.18 13.23 3.48
C LEU A 114 -16.43 13.15 4.98
N LEU A 115 -17.16 14.12 5.55
CA LEU A 115 -17.56 14.10 6.96
C LEU A 115 -18.35 12.82 7.29
N LYS A 116 -19.31 12.44 6.45
CA LYS A 116 -20.08 11.20 6.62
C LYS A 116 -19.22 9.94 6.56
N SER A 117 -18.14 9.96 5.77
CA SER A 117 -17.21 8.83 5.65
C SER A 117 -16.21 8.78 6.81
N TYR A 118 -15.82 9.94 7.33
CA TYR A 118 -14.97 10.10 8.51
C TYR A 118 -15.68 9.68 9.79
N GLU A 119 -16.93 10.11 9.99
CA GLU A 119 -17.77 9.70 11.12
C GLU A 119 -18.07 8.19 11.12
N GLN A 120 -17.99 7.53 9.95
CA GLN A 120 -18.13 6.08 9.80
C GLN A 120 -16.84 5.31 10.07
N GLY A 121 -15.73 5.97 10.42
CA GLY A 121 -14.44 5.33 10.67
C GLY A 121 -13.79 4.75 9.41
N MET A 122 -14.12 5.28 8.23
CA MET A 122 -13.56 4.84 6.95
C MET A 122 -12.40 5.72 6.45
N LEU A 123 -12.10 6.78 7.20
CA LEU A 123 -10.97 7.69 7.00
C LEU A 123 -10.27 7.82 8.36
N ASP A 124 -9.22 7.03 8.57
CA ASP A 124 -8.27 7.19 9.69
C ASP A 124 -7.03 7.96 9.21
#